data_AF-A0A168M3V4-F1
#
_entry.id   AF-A0A168M3V4-F1
#
_cell.length_a   1.000
_cell.length_b   1.000
_cell.length_c   1.000
_cell.angle_alpha   90.00
_cell.angle_beta   90.00
_cell.angle_gamma   90.00
#
_symmetry.space_group_name_H-M   'P 1'
#
loop_
_entity.id
_entity.type
_entity.pdbx_description
1 polymer ?
#
loop_
_entity_poly.entity_id
_entity_poly.type
_entity_poly.pdbx_seq_one_letter_code
_entity_poly.pdbx_strand_id
1 'polypeptide(L)'
;MSRPARPLCAILWSPDLVDEFGRTMASIGRLDARISASSVAPAWMLRASWTGYATALRLQRHEIDEIDVISHFTGVSIPGRPPVVTAGDPFGAYADWAAELAAGHDRHWREDIPFTFDIPDGWRDAPPLARALAVLDSWSRQDNTPAPWLAFPKLLRRMNLTRNPLPCLVTGDPGLRFLHGTREAQLKRLLKSLRELADEGLRRLGRLEGYRMRYGAAVGAEHRPGHLPRLGTLALETPFLAARTLVDRFDITLSGAGKLLSRAAEKGLLVETSGRTSWRLYVTPDVGIALGIVAPPRGRPPSPSRSSPALDTVLAEFDREMAEIDQMLSDHSRKHTET
;
A
#
# COMPACT_ATOMS: atom_id res chain seq x y z
N MET A 1 -7.36 -44.27 4.83
CA MET A 1 -7.97 -42.99 4.38
C MET A 1 -7.35 -41.86 5.19
N SER A 2 -6.58 -40.97 4.57
CA SER A 2 -6.00 -39.81 5.28
C SER A 2 -7.13 -38.89 5.72
N ARG A 3 -7.12 -38.49 7.00
CA ARG A 3 -8.09 -37.53 7.54
C ARG A 3 -8.00 -36.23 6.73
N PRO A 4 -9.13 -35.64 6.28
CA PRO A 4 -9.10 -34.40 5.52
C PRO A 4 -8.37 -33.31 6.32
N ALA A 5 -7.56 -32.51 5.63
CA ALA A 5 -6.81 -31.43 6.26
C ALA A 5 -7.79 -30.43 6.90
N ARG A 6 -7.54 -30.07 8.17
CA ARG A 6 -8.41 -29.12 8.87
C ARG A 6 -8.36 -27.74 8.20
N PRO A 7 -9.51 -27.10 7.96
CA PRO A 7 -9.57 -25.71 7.51
C PRO A 7 -8.84 -24.77 8.48
N LEU A 8 -8.24 -23.69 7.97
CA LEU A 8 -7.50 -22.74 8.82
C LEU A 8 -8.39 -22.06 9.88
N CYS A 9 -9.69 -21.96 9.63
CA CYS A 9 -10.67 -21.41 10.57
C CYS A 9 -11.12 -22.39 11.66
N ALA A 10 -10.77 -23.68 11.55
CA ALA A 10 -11.15 -24.75 12.49
C ALA A 10 -9.95 -25.30 13.29
N ILE A 11 -8.88 -24.50 13.40
CA ILE A 11 -7.69 -24.84 14.19
C ILE A 11 -7.98 -24.57 15.67
N LEU A 12 -7.39 -25.39 16.55
CA LEU A 12 -7.44 -25.17 17.99
C LEU A 12 -6.57 -23.97 18.36
N TRP A 13 -7.15 -23.01 19.07
CA TRP A 13 -6.47 -21.78 19.46
C TRP A 13 -5.57 -22.00 20.66
N SER A 14 -4.26 -22.06 20.43
CA SER A 14 -3.24 -21.99 21.48
C SER A 14 -3.02 -20.53 21.93
N PRO A 15 -2.57 -20.28 23.18
CA PRO A 15 -2.27 -18.93 23.65
C PRO A 15 -1.29 -18.16 22.73
N ASP A 16 -0.26 -18.85 22.23
CA ASP A 16 0.71 -18.30 21.27
C ASP A 16 0.05 -17.86 19.96
N LEU A 17 -0.88 -18.66 19.45
CA LEU A 17 -1.57 -18.37 18.20
C LEU A 17 -2.53 -17.17 18.38
N VAL A 18 -3.18 -17.08 19.54
CA VAL A 18 -4.06 -15.95 19.90
C VAL A 18 -3.24 -14.65 20.00
N ASP A 19 -2.07 -14.67 20.64
CA ASP A 19 -1.18 -13.49 20.71
C ASP A 19 -0.71 -13.06 19.32
N GLU A 20 -0.23 -13.99 18.48
CA GLU A 20 0.21 -13.64 17.12
C GLU A 20 -0.95 -13.12 16.26
N PHE A 21 -2.16 -13.66 16.43
CA PHE A 21 -3.37 -13.18 15.77
C PHE A 21 -3.71 -11.75 16.20
N GLY A 22 -3.71 -11.48 17.51
CA GLY A 22 -3.97 -10.15 18.06
C GLY A 22 -2.98 -9.10 17.55
N ARG A 23 -1.69 -9.43 17.55
CA ARG A 23 -0.63 -8.55 17.01
C ARG A 23 -0.82 -8.27 15.51
N THR A 24 -1.16 -9.31 14.74
CA THR A 24 -1.38 -9.18 13.29
C THR A 24 -2.56 -8.25 13.00
N MET A 25 -3.69 -8.46 13.68
CA MET A 25 -4.87 -7.58 13.53
C MET A 25 -4.59 -6.15 13.96
N ALA A 26 -3.82 -5.94 15.04
CA ALA A 26 -3.43 -4.61 15.48
C ALA A 26 -2.56 -3.88 14.43
N SER A 27 -1.60 -4.57 13.81
CA SER A 27 -0.78 -3.99 12.74
C SER A 27 -1.59 -3.66 11.48
N ILE A 28 -2.50 -4.55 11.05
CA ILE A 28 -3.40 -4.30 9.92
C ILE A 28 -4.31 -3.10 10.22
N GLY A 29 -4.96 -3.07 11.38
CA GLY A 29 -5.85 -1.98 11.78
C GLY A 29 -5.14 -0.63 11.88
N ARG A 30 -3.91 -0.60 12.40
CA ARG A 30 -3.09 0.62 12.44
C ARG A 30 -2.77 1.13 11.03
N LEU A 31 -2.39 0.25 10.11
CA LEU A 31 -2.13 0.63 8.73
C LEU A 31 -3.41 1.17 8.06
N ASP A 32 -4.52 0.46 8.17
CA ASP A 32 -5.80 0.83 7.55
C ASP A 32 -6.31 2.19 8.05
N ALA A 33 -6.25 2.42 9.37
CA ALA A 33 -6.63 3.69 9.98
C ALA A 33 -5.74 4.85 9.49
N ARG A 34 -4.41 4.63 9.43
CA ARG A 34 -3.47 5.65 8.95
C ARG A 34 -3.66 5.96 7.48
N ILE A 35 -3.91 4.95 6.64
CA ILE A 35 -4.20 5.17 5.21
C ILE A 35 -5.49 5.94 5.02
N SER A 36 -6.55 5.60 5.77
CA SER A 36 -7.85 6.28 5.69
C SER A 36 -7.76 7.79 5.97
N ALA A 37 -6.79 8.20 6.81
CA ALA A 37 -6.61 9.60 7.20
C ALA A 37 -5.50 10.33 6.41
N SER A 38 -4.81 9.66 5.49
CA SER A 38 -3.62 10.22 4.84
C SER A 38 -3.93 10.86 3.49
N SER A 39 -3.48 12.11 3.30
CA SER A 39 -3.58 12.82 2.01
C SER A 39 -2.70 12.23 0.90
N VAL A 40 -1.76 11.36 1.23
CA VAL A 40 -0.94 10.63 0.25
C VAL A 40 -1.42 9.21 -0.01
N ALA A 41 -2.63 8.85 0.43
CA ALA A 41 -3.19 7.51 0.26
C ALA A 41 -3.18 7.02 -1.21
N PRO A 42 -3.56 7.82 -2.23
CA PRO A 42 -3.49 7.36 -3.63
C PRO A 42 -2.05 7.05 -4.08
N ALA A 43 -1.09 7.90 -3.68
CA ALA A 43 0.32 7.71 -3.99
C ALA A 43 0.90 6.47 -3.27
N TRP A 44 0.49 6.23 -2.03
CA TRP A 44 0.83 5.01 -1.31
C TRP A 44 0.22 3.77 -1.96
N MET A 45 -1.05 3.83 -2.38
CA MET A 45 -1.78 2.72 -3.00
C MET A 45 -1.08 2.22 -4.26
N LEU A 46 -0.62 3.14 -5.11
CA LEU A 46 0.19 2.83 -6.29
C LEU A 46 1.47 2.07 -5.94
N ARG A 47 2.23 2.56 -4.95
CA ARG A 47 3.51 1.94 -4.55
C ARG A 47 3.30 0.60 -3.86
N ALA A 48 2.27 0.50 -3.01
CA ALA A 48 1.89 -0.73 -2.33
C ALA A 48 1.39 -1.80 -3.31
N SER A 49 0.77 -1.41 -4.43
CA SER A 49 0.35 -2.38 -5.46
C SER A 49 1.54 -3.02 -6.16
N TRP A 50 2.64 -2.31 -6.40
CA TRP A 50 3.87 -2.94 -6.91
C TRP A 50 4.45 -3.98 -5.95
N THR A 51 4.51 -3.65 -4.65
CA THR A 51 4.93 -4.61 -3.62
C THR A 51 4.03 -5.84 -3.58
N GLY A 52 2.71 -5.63 -3.64
CA GLY A 52 1.71 -6.70 -3.63
C GLY A 52 1.84 -7.60 -4.85
N TYR A 53 1.94 -7.00 -6.03
CA TYR A 53 2.08 -7.73 -7.30
C TYR A 53 3.36 -8.57 -7.34
N ALA A 54 4.50 -7.98 -6.96
CA ALA A 54 5.76 -8.71 -6.83
C ALA A 54 5.66 -9.89 -5.85
N THR A 55 4.92 -9.72 -4.75
CA THR A 55 4.69 -10.80 -3.79
C THR A 55 3.87 -11.94 -4.40
N ALA A 56 2.82 -11.66 -5.16
CA ALA A 56 2.07 -12.70 -5.87
C ALA A 56 2.93 -13.44 -6.90
N LEU A 57 3.78 -12.74 -7.65
CA LEU A 57 4.67 -13.35 -8.64
C LEU A 57 5.73 -14.26 -7.99
N ARG A 58 6.31 -13.83 -6.86
CA ARG A 58 7.22 -14.68 -6.06
C ARG A 58 6.52 -15.92 -5.50
N LEU A 59 5.25 -15.81 -5.10
CA LEU A 59 4.44 -16.96 -4.69
C LEU A 59 4.17 -17.93 -5.87
N GLN A 60 4.25 -17.46 -7.11
CA GLN A 60 4.26 -18.28 -8.33
C GLN A 60 5.65 -18.77 -8.74
N ARG A 61 6.68 -18.55 -7.91
CA ARG A 61 8.09 -18.89 -8.20
C ARG A 61 8.66 -18.18 -9.42
N HIS A 62 8.12 -17.03 -9.80
CA HIS A 62 8.84 -16.14 -10.72
C HIS A 62 10.00 -15.50 -9.96
N GLU A 63 11.17 -15.43 -10.58
CA GLU A 63 12.34 -14.71 -10.08
C GLU A 63 12.19 -13.20 -10.37
N ILE A 64 11.10 -12.62 -9.88
CA ILE A 64 10.74 -11.22 -10.07
C ILE A 64 10.67 -10.56 -8.70
N ASP A 65 11.49 -9.55 -8.49
CA ASP A 65 11.43 -8.70 -7.31
C ASP A 65 10.57 -7.46 -7.55
N GLU A 66 10.26 -6.74 -6.48
CA GLU A 66 9.55 -5.45 -6.56
C GLU A 66 10.24 -4.46 -7.51
N ILE A 67 11.56 -4.47 -7.52
CA ILE A 67 12.37 -3.60 -8.37
C ILE A 67 12.10 -3.85 -9.86
N ASP A 68 11.82 -5.09 -10.25
CA ASP A 68 11.52 -5.48 -11.62
C ASP A 68 10.13 -5.01 -12.05
N VAL A 69 9.15 -5.15 -11.15
CA VAL A 69 7.79 -4.62 -11.33
C VAL A 69 7.84 -3.10 -11.54
N ILE A 70 8.63 -2.42 -10.72
CA ILE A 70 8.86 -0.99 -10.84
C ILE A 70 9.50 -0.66 -12.19
N SER A 71 10.61 -1.31 -12.55
CA SER A 71 11.32 -1.10 -13.81
C SER A 71 10.39 -1.28 -15.02
N HIS A 72 9.59 -2.35 -15.02
CA HIS A 72 8.66 -2.68 -16.08
C HIS A 72 7.61 -1.57 -16.30
N PHE A 73 6.88 -1.17 -15.24
CA PHE A 73 5.80 -0.20 -15.38
C PHE A 73 6.26 1.25 -15.58
N THR A 74 7.56 1.51 -15.40
CA THR A 74 8.11 2.87 -15.43
C THR A 74 9.10 3.08 -16.58
N GLY A 75 9.54 2.00 -17.22
CA GLY A 75 10.58 2.00 -18.25
C GLY A 75 11.98 2.34 -17.71
N VAL A 76 12.18 2.40 -16.39
CA VAL A 76 13.47 2.73 -15.78
C VAL A 76 14.36 1.50 -15.73
N SER A 77 15.43 1.51 -16.53
CA SER A 77 16.48 0.50 -16.43
C SER A 77 17.22 0.61 -15.10
N ILE A 78 17.38 -0.53 -14.42
CA ILE A 78 18.16 -0.63 -13.20
C ILE A 78 19.61 -0.95 -13.58
N PRO A 79 20.60 -0.11 -13.20
CA PRO A 79 22.00 -0.39 -13.48
C PRO A 79 22.44 -1.75 -12.90
N GLY A 80 23.09 -2.58 -13.72
CA GLY A 80 23.63 -3.88 -13.29
C GLY A 80 22.59 -4.99 -13.10
N ARG A 81 21.29 -4.73 -13.32
CA ARG A 81 20.27 -5.76 -13.26
C ARG A 81 19.96 -6.28 -14.68
N PRO A 82 20.03 -7.60 -14.94
CA PRO A 82 19.66 -8.15 -16.23
C PRO A 82 18.16 -7.95 -16.50
N PRO A 83 17.73 -7.86 -17.77
CA PRO A 83 16.32 -7.87 -18.11
C PRO A 83 15.64 -9.12 -17.57
N VAL A 84 14.41 -8.97 -17.09
CA VAL A 84 13.59 -10.11 -16.67
C VAL A 84 13.29 -10.98 -17.89
N VAL A 85 13.81 -12.20 -17.89
CA VAL A 85 13.48 -13.22 -18.89
C VAL A 85 12.49 -14.17 -18.25
N THR A 86 11.24 -14.14 -18.70
CA THR A 86 10.17 -14.99 -18.19
C THR A 86 9.47 -15.67 -19.36
N ALA A 87 8.96 -16.88 -19.12
CA ALA A 87 8.08 -17.53 -20.07
C ALA A 87 6.68 -16.90 -19.95
N GLY A 88 6.19 -16.29 -21.04
CA GLY A 88 4.88 -15.61 -21.07
C GLY A 88 4.92 -14.16 -20.63
N ASP A 89 3.76 -13.60 -20.28
CA ASP A 89 3.59 -12.23 -19.81
C ASP A 89 3.20 -12.22 -18.32
N PRO A 90 4.18 -12.17 -17.39
CA PRO A 90 3.89 -12.14 -15.96
C PRO A 90 3.33 -10.79 -15.50
N PHE A 91 3.34 -9.74 -16.32
CA PHE A 91 2.88 -8.39 -15.95
C PHE A 91 1.48 -8.08 -16.46
N GLY A 92 0.96 -8.85 -17.42
CA GLY A 92 -0.33 -8.61 -18.06
C GLY A 92 -1.54 -8.52 -17.13
N ALA A 93 -1.53 -9.20 -15.98
CA ALA A 93 -2.64 -9.17 -15.03
C ALA A 93 -2.68 -7.92 -14.12
N TYR A 94 -1.62 -7.09 -14.13
CA TYR A 94 -1.50 -5.98 -13.17
C TYR A 94 -2.56 -4.90 -13.37
N ALA A 95 -2.81 -4.49 -14.62
CA ALA A 95 -3.72 -3.38 -14.90
C ALA A 95 -5.15 -3.70 -14.44
N ASP A 96 -5.63 -4.90 -14.78
CA ASP A 96 -6.95 -5.37 -14.38
C ASP A 96 -7.04 -5.52 -12.85
N TRP A 97 -6.02 -6.11 -12.22
CA TRP A 97 -5.98 -6.24 -10.76
C TRP A 97 -5.97 -4.89 -10.04
N ALA A 98 -5.19 -3.93 -10.52
CA ALA A 98 -5.13 -2.58 -9.94
C ALA A 98 -6.47 -1.85 -10.08
N ALA A 99 -7.15 -2.02 -11.22
CA ALA A 99 -8.50 -1.48 -11.43
C ALA A 99 -9.52 -2.14 -10.50
N GLU A 100 -9.45 -3.46 -10.29
CA GLU A 100 -10.32 -4.18 -9.36
C GLU A 100 -10.14 -3.75 -7.91
N LEU A 101 -8.90 -3.47 -7.47
CA LEU A 101 -8.65 -2.94 -6.14
C LEU A 101 -9.33 -1.58 -5.94
N ALA A 102 -9.35 -0.73 -6.97
CA ALA A 102 -10.00 0.57 -6.93
C ALA A 102 -11.55 0.51 -6.98
N ALA A 103 -12.13 -0.63 -7.35
CA ALA A 103 -13.57 -0.79 -7.49
C ALA A 103 -14.34 -0.66 -6.16
N GLY A 104 -15.65 -0.37 -6.26
CA GLY A 104 -16.56 -0.13 -5.13
C GLY A 104 -16.77 -1.32 -4.20
N HIS A 105 -17.32 -1.05 -3.00
CA HIS A 105 -17.45 -2.00 -1.87
C HIS A 105 -18.84 -2.66 -1.73
N ASP A 106 -19.67 -2.66 -2.77
CA ASP A 106 -21.09 -3.03 -2.62
C ASP A 106 -21.43 -4.53 -2.77
N ARG A 107 -20.54 -5.33 -3.38
CA ARG A 107 -20.71 -6.79 -3.53
C ARG A 107 -20.33 -7.54 -2.26
N HIS A 108 -21.02 -8.64 -1.99
CA HIS A 108 -20.65 -9.56 -0.92
C HIS A 108 -19.42 -10.39 -1.34
N TRP A 109 -18.54 -10.76 -0.40
CA TRP A 109 -17.27 -11.45 -0.71
C TRP A 109 -17.43 -12.75 -1.52
N ARG A 110 -18.56 -13.45 -1.37
CA ARG A 110 -18.85 -14.68 -2.14
C ARG A 110 -19.10 -14.43 -3.63
N GLU A 111 -19.52 -13.23 -3.99
CA GLU A 111 -19.76 -12.84 -5.38
C GLU A 111 -18.45 -12.49 -6.11
N ASP A 112 -17.35 -12.32 -5.36
CA ASP A 112 -16.04 -11.93 -5.88
C ASP A 112 -15.04 -13.10 -5.97
N ILE A 113 -15.46 -14.31 -5.60
CA ILE A 113 -14.63 -15.52 -5.76
C ILE A 113 -15.11 -16.35 -6.95
N PRO A 114 -14.21 -16.97 -7.74
CA PRO A 114 -14.57 -17.69 -8.97
C PRO A 114 -15.08 -19.11 -8.73
N PHE A 115 -15.46 -19.45 -7.49
CA PHE A 115 -15.84 -20.81 -7.11
C PHE A 115 -16.85 -20.80 -5.95
N THR A 116 -17.58 -21.91 -5.80
CA THR A 116 -18.46 -22.11 -4.65
C THR A 116 -17.63 -22.44 -3.41
N PHE A 117 -17.67 -21.57 -2.41
CA PHE A 117 -16.98 -21.82 -1.14
C PHE A 117 -17.87 -22.60 -0.17
N ASP A 118 -17.52 -23.87 0.04
CA ASP A 118 -18.13 -24.71 1.08
C ASP A 118 -17.74 -24.21 2.47
N ILE A 119 -18.74 -23.78 3.23
CA ILE A 119 -18.54 -23.24 4.58
C ILE A 119 -18.16 -24.39 5.52
N PRO A 120 -16.97 -24.38 6.14
CA PRO A 120 -16.58 -25.42 7.08
C PRO A 120 -17.27 -25.27 8.44
N ASP A 121 -17.31 -26.37 9.19
CA ASP A 121 -17.76 -26.36 10.59
C ASP A 121 -16.92 -25.37 11.43
N GLY A 122 -17.60 -24.68 12.36
CA GLY A 122 -16.97 -23.65 13.19
C GLY A 122 -16.70 -22.32 12.49
N TRP A 123 -17.13 -22.15 11.22
CA TRP A 123 -16.95 -20.88 10.48
C TRP A 123 -17.51 -19.65 11.21
N ARG A 124 -18.65 -19.79 11.90
CA ARG A 124 -19.28 -18.65 12.59
C ARG A 124 -18.50 -18.21 13.82
N ASP A 125 -17.85 -19.15 14.49
CA ASP A 125 -17.08 -18.92 15.72
C ASP A 125 -15.63 -18.50 15.42
N ALA A 126 -15.17 -18.74 14.18
CA ALA A 126 -13.83 -18.38 13.76
C ALA A 126 -13.65 -16.85 13.62
N PRO A 127 -12.53 -16.30 14.11
CA PRO A 127 -12.18 -14.89 13.89
C PRO A 127 -12.17 -14.51 12.41
N PRO A 128 -12.59 -13.29 12.04
CA PRO A 128 -12.73 -12.87 10.64
C PRO A 128 -11.49 -13.10 9.76
N LEU A 129 -10.28 -12.87 10.29
CA LEU A 129 -9.05 -13.05 9.51
C LEU A 129 -8.76 -14.53 9.25
N ALA A 130 -9.07 -15.41 10.21
CA ALA A 130 -8.95 -16.85 10.03
C ALA A 130 -9.93 -17.36 8.94
N ARG A 131 -11.13 -16.75 8.86
CA ARG A 131 -12.11 -17.01 7.81
C ARG A 131 -11.60 -16.57 6.43
N ALA A 132 -11.04 -15.36 6.33
CA ALA A 132 -10.43 -14.88 5.08
C ALA A 132 -9.27 -15.78 4.62
N LEU A 133 -8.39 -16.20 5.54
CA LEU A 133 -7.30 -17.12 5.25
C LEU A 133 -7.79 -18.52 4.85
N ALA A 134 -8.92 -18.98 5.39
CA ALA A 134 -9.54 -20.24 4.94
C ALA A 134 -10.08 -20.16 3.51
N VAL A 135 -10.64 -19.00 3.10
CA VAL A 135 -11.03 -18.75 1.70
C VAL A 135 -9.80 -18.73 0.79
N LEU A 136 -8.73 -18.04 1.20
CA LEU A 136 -7.46 -18.03 0.47
C LEU A 136 -6.89 -19.44 0.28
N ASP A 137 -6.86 -20.23 1.34
CA ASP A 137 -6.42 -21.64 1.33
C ASP A 137 -7.27 -22.50 0.38
N SER A 138 -8.60 -22.33 0.40
CA SER A 138 -9.50 -23.06 -0.51
C SER A 138 -9.30 -22.63 -1.98
N TRP A 139 -9.19 -21.34 -2.24
CA TRP A 139 -8.99 -20.81 -3.59
C TRP A 139 -7.64 -21.26 -4.16
N SER A 140 -6.56 -21.14 -3.39
CA SER A 140 -5.22 -21.50 -3.85
C SER A 140 -5.05 -22.97 -4.26
N ARG A 141 -5.88 -23.87 -3.72
CA ARG A 141 -5.91 -25.29 -4.10
C ARG A 141 -6.66 -25.56 -5.42
N GLN A 142 -7.54 -24.65 -5.81
CA GLN A 142 -8.34 -24.76 -7.04
C GLN A 142 -7.71 -23.98 -8.21
N ASP A 143 -6.91 -22.97 -7.89
CA ASP A 143 -6.34 -22.04 -8.87
C ASP A 143 -4.82 -21.93 -8.72
N ASN A 144 -4.11 -22.41 -9.74
CA ASN A 144 -2.65 -22.42 -9.79
C ASN A 144 -2.04 -21.10 -10.32
N THR A 145 -2.86 -20.11 -10.70
CA THR A 145 -2.42 -18.78 -11.14
C THR A 145 -2.11 -17.86 -9.94
N PRO A 146 -1.61 -16.61 -10.13
CA PRO A 146 -1.47 -15.65 -9.04
C PRO A 146 -2.78 -15.07 -8.49
N ALA A 147 -3.93 -15.33 -9.14
CA ALA A 147 -5.21 -14.72 -8.79
C ALA A 147 -5.62 -14.86 -7.31
N PRO A 148 -5.48 -16.02 -6.63
CA PRO A 148 -5.86 -16.16 -5.22
C PRO A 148 -5.12 -15.17 -4.30
N TRP A 149 -3.83 -14.98 -4.54
CA TRP A 149 -2.97 -14.11 -3.74
C TRP A 149 -3.32 -12.64 -3.99
N LEU A 150 -3.47 -12.28 -5.27
CA LEU A 150 -3.82 -10.93 -5.70
C LEU A 150 -5.19 -10.48 -5.19
N ALA A 151 -6.15 -11.39 -5.11
CA ALA A 151 -7.49 -11.08 -4.61
C ALA A 151 -7.57 -10.91 -3.09
N PHE A 152 -6.55 -11.33 -2.33
CA PHE A 152 -6.62 -11.36 -0.87
C PHE A 152 -6.86 -9.98 -0.22
N PRO A 153 -6.20 -8.88 -0.60
CA PRO A 153 -6.52 -7.54 -0.09
C PRO A 153 -7.97 -7.11 -0.32
N LYS A 154 -8.52 -7.44 -1.50
CA LYS A 154 -9.92 -7.17 -1.83
C LYS A 154 -10.84 -8.01 -0.94
N LEU A 155 -10.51 -9.28 -0.73
CA LEU A 155 -11.25 -10.17 0.18
C LEU A 155 -11.29 -9.63 1.62
N LEU A 156 -10.15 -9.13 2.15
CA LEU A 156 -10.09 -8.52 3.48
C LEU A 156 -11.06 -7.34 3.61
N ARG A 157 -11.06 -6.46 2.59
CA ARG A 157 -12.01 -5.34 2.51
C ARG A 157 -13.45 -5.87 2.50
N ARG A 158 -13.79 -6.80 1.58
CA ARG A 158 -15.12 -7.43 1.42
C ARG A 158 -15.66 -8.12 2.67
N MET A 159 -14.77 -8.64 3.51
CA MET A 159 -15.12 -9.25 4.79
C MET A 159 -15.14 -8.25 5.96
N ASN A 160 -15.04 -6.95 5.67
CA ASN A 160 -15.02 -5.84 6.62
C ASN A 160 -13.86 -5.90 7.63
N LEU A 161 -12.71 -6.47 7.25
CA LEU A 161 -11.49 -6.41 8.06
C LEU A 161 -10.72 -5.11 7.86
N THR A 162 -10.85 -4.50 6.69
CA THR A 162 -10.21 -3.24 6.34
C THR A 162 -11.20 -2.36 5.59
N ARG A 163 -11.07 -1.05 5.77
CA ARG A 163 -11.81 -0.05 4.98
C ARG A 163 -11.21 0.09 3.59
N ASN A 164 -9.88 0.04 3.50
CA ASN A 164 -9.15 0.19 2.25
C ASN A 164 -8.68 -1.17 1.70
N PRO A 165 -8.57 -1.31 0.37
CA PRO A 165 -7.99 -2.49 -0.26
C PRO A 165 -6.46 -2.39 -0.17
N LEU A 166 -5.87 -2.78 0.97
CA LEU A 166 -4.44 -2.61 1.27
C LEU A 166 -3.55 -3.56 0.41
N PRO A 167 -2.97 -3.12 -0.73
CA PRO A 167 -2.41 -4.05 -1.72
C PRO A 167 -1.13 -4.70 -1.23
N CYS A 168 -0.42 -4.08 -0.30
CA CYS A 168 0.76 -4.67 0.33
C CYS A 168 0.43 -5.91 1.16
N LEU A 169 -0.84 -6.20 1.46
CA LEU A 169 -1.28 -7.40 2.19
C LEU A 169 -1.47 -8.62 1.30
N VAL A 170 -1.11 -8.57 0.02
CA VAL A 170 -0.97 -9.79 -0.81
C VAL A 170 -0.05 -10.76 -0.07
N THR A 171 -0.58 -11.93 0.29
CA THR A 171 0.12 -12.94 1.06
C THR A 171 -0.29 -14.33 0.58
N GLY A 172 0.46 -15.34 1.00
CA GLY A 172 0.22 -16.74 0.72
C GLY A 172 1.36 -17.61 1.22
N ASP A 173 1.17 -18.92 1.10
CA ASP A 173 2.19 -19.93 1.33
C ASP A 173 2.05 -20.96 0.19
N PRO A 174 3.08 -21.21 -0.64
CA PRO A 174 3.00 -22.19 -1.72
C PRO A 174 2.60 -23.60 -1.24
N GLY A 175 2.87 -23.91 0.03
CA GLY A 175 2.45 -25.15 0.68
C GLY A 175 0.94 -25.30 0.89
N LEU A 176 0.15 -24.22 0.80
CA LEU A 176 -1.32 -24.28 0.86
C LEU A 176 -1.89 -25.11 -0.30
N ARG A 177 -1.27 -25.02 -1.48
CA ARG A 177 -1.70 -25.76 -2.68
C ARG A 177 -1.63 -27.27 -2.51
N PHE A 178 -0.68 -27.74 -1.71
CA PHE A 178 -0.35 -29.17 -1.58
C PHE A 178 -0.63 -29.74 -0.19
N LEU A 179 -1.24 -28.94 0.71
CA LEU A 179 -1.52 -29.33 2.10
C LEU A 179 -0.27 -29.85 2.85
N HIS A 180 0.90 -29.26 2.59
CA HIS A 180 2.16 -29.69 3.20
C HIS A 180 2.42 -29.02 4.56
N GLY A 181 2.69 -29.83 5.59
CA GLY A 181 3.04 -29.38 6.92
C GLY A 181 1.85 -29.23 7.87
N THR A 182 2.11 -28.78 9.10
CA THR A 182 1.05 -28.61 10.10
C THR A 182 0.26 -27.33 9.83
N ARG A 183 -1.07 -27.41 9.95
CA ARG A 183 -1.99 -26.30 9.68
C ARG A 183 -1.79 -25.13 10.64
N GLU A 184 -1.47 -25.41 11.90
CA GLU A 184 -1.13 -24.41 12.89
C GLU A 184 0.14 -23.63 12.52
N ALA A 185 1.21 -24.33 12.07
CA ALA A 185 2.43 -23.67 11.64
C ALA A 185 2.22 -22.84 10.38
N GLN A 186 1.40 -23.32 9.43
CA GLN A 186 1.01 -22.55 8.25
C GLN A 186 0.28 -21.27 8.65
N LEU A 187 -0.73 -21.36 9.52
CA LEU A 187 -1.46 -20.19 10.00
C LEU A 187 -0.52 -19.19 10.71
N LYS A 188 0.36 -19.67 11.59
CA LYS A 188 1.35 -18.82 12.29
C LYS A 188 2.28 -18.10 11.30
N ARG A 189 2.74 -18.76 10.24
CA ARG A 189 3.56 -18.14 9.19
C ARG A 189 2.79 -17.07 8.41
N LEU A 190 1.54 -17.35 8.04
CA LEU A 190 0.68 -16.39 7.32
C LEU A 190 0.41 -15.15 8.18
N LEU A 191 0.08 -15.33 9.46
CA LEU A 191 -0.12 -14.22 10.41
C LEU A 191 1.15 -13.37 10.55
N LYS A 192 2.31 -14.01 10.77
CA LYS A 192 3.59 -13.31 10.85
C LYS A 192 3.90 -12.52 9.57
N SER A 193 3.69 -13.14 8.40
CA SER A 193 3.89 -12.49 7.10
C SER A 193 2.97 -11.26 6.94
N LEU A 194 1.69 -11.39 7.27
CA LEU A 194 0.75 -10.27 7.22
C LEU A 194 1.13 -9.13 8.15
N ARG A 195 1.60 -9.44 9.37
CA ARG A 195 2.10 -8.45 10.31
C ARG A 195 3.29 -7.68 9.73
N GLU A 196 4.28 -8.41 9.20
CA GLU A 196 5.48 -7.81 8.61
C GLU A 196 5.15 -6.94 7.40
N LEU A 197 4.22 -7.38 6.54
CA LEU A 197 3.72 -6.62 5.40
C LEU A 197 2.97 -5.35 5.83
N ALA A 198 2.12 -5.44 6.86
CA ALA A 198 1.41 -4.28 7.41
C ALA A 198 2.38 -3.25 8.03
N ASP A 199 3.36 -3.72 8.81
CA ASP A 199 4.34 -2.86 9.46
C ASP A 199 5.29 -2.19 8.44
N GLU A 200 5.70 -2.89 7.37
CA GLU A 200 6.44 -2.26 6.27
C GLU A 200 5.57 -1.29 5.47
N GLY A 201 4.32 -1.64 5.20
CA GLY A 201 3.34 -0.74 4.56
C GLY A 201 3.18 0.57 5.32
N LEU A 202 3.10 0.49 6.66
CA LEU A 202 3.01 1.67 7.53
C LEU A 202 4.30 2.49 7.52
N ARG A 203 5.48 1.84 7.52
CA ARG A 203 6.77 2.54 7.39
C ARG A 203 6.88 3.25 6.04
N ARG A 204 6.43 2.64 4.94
CA ARG A 204 6.37 3.25 3.60
C ARG A 204 5.45 4.48 3.58
N LEU A 205 4.28 4.39 4.22
CA LEU A 205 3.37 5.52 4.37
C LEU A 205 4.06 6.69 5.10
N GLY A 206 4.68 6.43 6.25
CA GLY A 206 5.38 7.47 7.02
C GLY A 206 6.52 8.13 6.23
N ARG A 207 7.25 7.37 5.40
CA ARG A 207 8.28 7.93 4.50
C ARG A 207 7.66 8.86 3.45
N LEU A 208 6.53 8.50 2.87
CA LEU A 208 5.84 9.28 1.84
C LEU A 208 5.19 10.55 2.41
N GLU A 209 4.60 10.47 3.60
CA GLU A 209 4.09 11.63 4.33
C GLU A 209 5.23 12.58 4.69
N GLY A 210 6.33 12.05 5.22
CA GLY A 210 7.52 12.84 5.50
C GLY A 210 8.12 13.47 4.24
N TYR A 211 8.08 12.78 3.10
CA TYR A 211 8.48 13.33 1.81
C TYR A 211 7.60 14.53 1.43
N ARG A 212 6.27 14.40 1.49
CA ARG A 212 5.34 15.51 1.19
C ARG A 212 5.62 16.74 2.06
N MET A 213 5.85 16.52 3.37
CA MET A 213 6.16 17.60 4.31
C MET A 213 7.49 18.29 3.99
N ARG A 214 8.56 17.52 3.73
CA ARG A 214 9.87 18.07 3.33
C ARG A 214 9.78 18.83 2.01
N TYR A 215 9.01 18.33 1.05
CA TYR A 215 8.79 19.00 -0.22
C TYR A 215 8.10 20.36 -0.02
N GLY A 216 7.02 20.40 0.77
CA GLY A 216 6.32 21.65 1.10
C GLY A 216 7.23 22.67 1.80
N ALA A 217 8.04 22.22 2.77
CA ALA A 217 9.01 23.09 3.44
C ALA A 217 10.08 23.64 2.48
N ALA A 218 10.62 22.79 1.61
CA ALA A 218 11.60 23.20 0.61
C ALA A 218 11.02 24.22 -0.38
N VAL A 219 9.78 24.03 -0.81
CA VAL A 219 9.06 25.00 -1.65
C VAL A 219 8.82 26.32 -0.92
N GLY A 220 8.38 26.27 0.34
CA GLY A 220 8.10 27.47 1.15
C GLY A 220 9.35 28.31 1.47
N ALA A 221 10.53 27.70 1.47
CA ALA A 221 11.80 28.39 1.64
C ALA A 221 12.27 29.12 0.36
N GLU A 222 11.67 28.86 -0.80
CA GLU A 222 12.07 29.50 -2.06
C GLU A 222 11.38 30.85 -2.26
N HIS A 223 12.18 31.90 -2.50
CA HIS A 223 11.64 33.21 -2.90
C HIS A 223 10.89 33.15 -4.24
N ARG A 224 11.32 32.28 -5.17
CA ARG A 224 10.68 32.05 -6.48
C ARG A 224 10.55 30.54 -6.73
N PRO A 225 9.49 29.88 -6.23
CA PRO A 225 9.36 28.42 -6.34
C PRO A 225 9.07 27.95 -7.78
N GLY A 226 8.48 28.80 -8.63
CA GLY A 226 8.18 28.45 -10.02
C GLY A 226 7.29 27.20 -10.10
N HIS A 227 7.66 26.22 -10.94
CA HIS A 227 6.93 24.95 -11.08
C HIS A 227 7.26 23.89 -10.02
N LEU A 228 8.11 24.17 -9.03
CA LEU A 228 8.42 23.19 -7.97
C LEU A 228 7.17 22.66 -7.25
N PRO A 229 6.18 23.48 -6.83
CA PRO A 229 4.98 22.95 -6.16
C PRO A 229 4.23 21.92 -7.03
N ARG A 230 4.07 22.23 -8.33
CA ARG A 230 3.39 21.36 -9.30
C ARG A 230 4.18 20.08 -9.58
N LEU A 231 5.52 20.16 -9.58
CA LEU A 231 6.40 18.99 -9.64
C LEU A 231 6.22 18.07 -8.43
N GLY A 232 6.04 18.63 -7.23
CA GLY A 232 5.80 17.85 -6.02
C GLY A 232 4.51 17.01 -6.10
N THR A 233 3.42 17.61 -6.57
CA THR A 233 2.16 16.89 -6.82
C THR A 233 2.35 15.80 -7.87
N LEU A 234 2.97 16.14 -9.01
CA LEU A 234 3.24 15.18 -10.07
C LEU A 234 4.10 14.00 -9.58
N ALA A 235 5.08 14.24 -8.72
CA ALA A 235 5.95 13.20 -8.18
C ALA A 235 5.21 12.20 -7.25
N LEU A 236 4.11 12.62 -6.62
CA LEU A 236 3.27 11.72 -5.84
C LEU A 236 2.48 10.77 -6.75
N GLU A 237 1.94 11.28 -7.85
CA GLU A 237 1.19 10.51 -8.87
C GLU A 237 2.11 9.63 -9.72
N THR A 238 3.22 10.21 -10.17
CA THR A 238 4.19 9.61 -11.08
C THR A 238 5.57 9.69 -10.44
N PRO A 239 5.97 8.70 -9.64
CA PRO A 239 7.26 8.73 -8.93
C PRO A 239 8.51 8.60 -9.81
N PHE A 240 8.35 8.57 -11.14
CA PHE A 240 9.41 8.44 -12.13
C PHE A 240 9.29 9.58 -13.13
N LEU A 241 10.32 10.41 -13.20
CA LEU A 241 10.26 11.68 -13.90
C LEU A 241 11.45 11.79 -14.85
N ALA A 242 11.15 12.14 -16.10
CA ALA A 242 12.11 12.53 -17.11
C ALA A 242 11.72 13.90 -17.66
N ALA A 243 12.69 14.64 -18.21
CA ALA A 243 12.41 15.97 -18.77
C ALA A 243 11.28 15.94 -19.82
N ARG A 244 11.20 14.88 -20.64
CA ARG A 244 10.13 14.69 -21.64
C ARG A 244 8.75 14.58 -21.01
N THR A 245 8.61 13.91 -19.87
CA THR A 245 7.33 13.77 -19.15
C THR A 245 6.79 15.12 -18.67
N LEU A 246 7.66 16.12 -18.50
CA LEU A 246 7.32 17.44 -17.97
C LEU A 246 6.98 18.47 -19.06
N VAL A 247 7.47 18.30 -20.30
CA VAL A 247 7.30 19.29 -21.38
C VAL A 247 5.81 19.58 -21.60
N ASP A 248 5.03 18.56 -21.90
CA ASP A 248 3.60 18.71 -22.19
C ASP A 248 2.79 18.97 -20.91
N ARG A 249 3.20 18.38 -19.78
CA ARG A 249 2.48 18.52 -18.51
C ARG A 249 2.59 19.94 -17.95
N PHE A 250 3.73 20.60 -18.11
CA PHE A 250 4.00 21.92 -17.52
C PHE A 250 4.08 23.05 -18.55
N ASP A 251 3.95 22.75 -19.85
CA ASP A 251 4.09 23.73 -20.93
C ASP A 251 5.43 24.48 -20.87
N ILE A 252 6.51 23.71 -20.78
CA ILE A 252 7.88 24.23 -20.67
C ILE A 252 8.81 23.55 -21.68
N THR A 253 9.88 24.23 -22.04
CA THR A 253 10.91 23.64 -22.91
C THR A 253 11.59 22.45 -22.25
N LEU A 254 12.13 21.53 -23.07
CA LEU A 254 12.90 20.38 -22.58
C LEU A 254 14.07 20.80 -21.67
N SER A 255 14.74 21.91 -22.01
CA SER A 255 15.80 22.50 -21.18
C SER A 255 15.27 23.03 -19.84
N GLY A 256 14.11 23.70 -19.86
CA GLY A 256 13.42 24.15 -18.65
C GLY A 256 13.04 22.99 -17.73
N ALA A 257 12.50 21.91 -18.29
CA ALA A 257 12.19 20.69 -17.56
C ALA A 257 13.43 20.04 -16.92
N GLY A 258 14.53 19.95 -17.68
CA GLY A 258 15.81 19.43 -17.17
C GLY A 258 16.38 20.26 -16.00
N LYS A 259 16.30 21.59 -16.10
CA LYS A 259 16.71 22.50 -15.01
C LYS A 259 15.81 22.37 -13.79
N LEU A 260 14.50 22.23 -13.98
CA LEU A 260 13.54 22.04 -12.90
C LEU A 260 13.80 20.73 -12.13
N LEU A 261 14.04 19.62 -12.83
CA LEU A 261 14.37 18.33 -12.22
C LEU A 261 15.72 18.36 -11.51
N SER A 262 16.74 18.98 -12.12
CA SER A 262 18.06 19.14 -11.50
C SER A 262 17.98 19.96 -10.21
N ARG A 263 17.24 21.08 -10.23
CA ARG A 263 16.98 21.91 -9.04
C ARG A 263 16.27 21.12 -7.94
N ALA A 264 15.30 20.27 -8.27
CA ALA A 264 14.62 19.43 -7.29
C ALA A 264 15.57 18.37 -6.69
N ALA A 265 16.44 17.77 -7.50
CA ALA A 265 17.43 16.80 -7.04
C ALA A 265 18.52 17.44 -6.16
N GLU A 266 19.01 18.62 -6.50
CA GLU A 266 19.95 19.40 -5.67
C GLU A 266 19.39 19.71 -4.27
N LYS A 267 18.06 19.83 -4.16
CA LYS A 267 17.34 20.01 -2.90
C LYS A 267 17.01 18.70 -2.17
N GLY A 268 17.46 17.56 -2.70
CA GLY A 268 17.15 16.23 -2.15
C GLY A 268 15.67 15.83 -2.29
N LEU A 269 14.91 16.51 -3.16
CA LEU A 269 13.49 16.21 -3.40
C LEU A 269 13.31 15.10 -4.43
N LEU A 270 14.31 14.85 -5.28
CA LEU A 270 14.34 13.75 -6.23
C LEU A 270 15.71 13.09 -6.20
N VAL A 271 15.78 11.83 -6.62
CA VAL A 271 17.02 11.06 -6.77
C VAL A 271 17.27 10.83 -8.25
N GLU A 272 18.43 11.27 -8.76
CA GLU A 272 18.84 10.95 -10.14
C GLU A 272 19.33 9.50 -10.20
N THR A 273 18.85 8.72 -11.19
CA THR A 273 19.14 7.27 -11.29
C THR A 273 20.00 6.89 -12.49
N SER A 274 20.09 7.74 -13.50
CA SER A 274 20.66 7.39 -14.81
C SER A 274 22.18 7.54 -14.94
N GLY A 275 22.82 8.44 -14.19
CA GLY A 275 24.25 8.75 -14.32
C GLY A 275 24.68 9.27 -15.70
N ARG A 276 23.74 9.63 -16.59
CA ARG A 276 23.98 10.03 -17.98
C ARG A 276 23.77 11.53 -18.16
N THR A 277 24.53 12.15 -19.07
CA THR A 277 24.46 13.59 -19.34
C THR A 277 23.24 14.04 -20.15
N SER A 278 22.70 13.21 -21.06
CA SER A 278 21.65 13.61 -22.01
C SER A 278 20.26 13.00 -21.74
N TRP A 279 20.16 11.98 -20.88
CA TRP A 279 18.90 11.28 -20.58
C TRP A 279 18.78 11.02 -19.08
N ARG A 280 18.55 12.10 -18.32
CA ARG A 280 18.43 12.01 -16.87
C ARG A 280 17.06 11.50 -16.43
N LEU A 281 17.08 10.45 -15.62
CA LEU A 281 15.91 9.90 -14.95
C LEU A 281 15.95 10.24 -13.47
N TYR A 282 14.80 10.61 -12.93
CA TYR A 282 14.64 10.99 -11.54
C TYR A 282 13.53 10.18 -10.91
N VAL A 283 13.70 9.81 -9.64
CA VAL A 283 12.69 9.12 -8.85
C VAL A 283 12.42 9.83 -7.53
N THR A 284 11.25 9.58 -6.94
CA THR A 284 11.03 10.02 -5.55
C THR A 284 11.94 9.25 -4.59
N PRO A 285 12.36 9.85 -3.46
CA PRO A 285 13.30 9.20 -2.54
C PRO A 285 12.83 7.84 -2.00
N ASP A 286 11.53 7.66 -1.76
CA ASP A 286 10.97 6.39 -1.30
C ASP A 286 11.12 5.25 -2.33
N VAL A 287 10.98 5.57 -3.61
CA VAL A 287 11.26 4.65 -4.71
C VAL A 287 12.75 4.42 -4.83
N GLY A 288 13.59 5.46 -4.72
CA GLY A 288 15.04 5.29 -4.70
C GLY A 288 15.53 4.33 -3.61
N ILE A 289 14.87 4.32 -2.45
CA ILE A 289 15.12 3.35 -1.36
C ILE A 289 14.67 1.94 -1.78
N ALA A 290 13.46 1.81 -2.34
CA ALA A 290 12.94 0.52 -2.81
C ALA A 290 13.80 -0.10 -3.92
N LEU A 291 14.40 0.74 -4.76
CA LEU A 291 15.34 0.35 -5.81
C LEU A 291 16.76 0.05 -5.29
N GLY A 292 17.04 0.29 -4.00
CA GLY A 292 18.38 0.13 -3.41
C GLY A 292 19.40 1.17 -3.89
N ILE A 293 18.96 2.26 -4.53
CA ILE A 293 19.82 3.32 -5.07
C ILE A 293 20.27 4.27 -3.95
N VAL A 294 19.39 4.54 -2.99
CA VAL A 294 19.70 5.39 -1.82
C VAL A 294 19.39 4.65 -0.52
N ALA A 295 20.22 4.87 0.50
CA ALA A 295 19.97 4.29 1.81
C ALA A 295 18.74 4.94 2.48
N PRO A 296 17.93 4.18 3.22
CA PRO A 296 16.88 4.76 4.03
C PRO A 296 17.47 5.69 5.09
N PRO A 297 16.84 6.84 5.38
CA PRO A 297 17.30 7.75 6.41
C PRO A 297 17.35 7.03 7.78
N ARG A 298 18.48 7.17 8.49
CA ARG A 298 18.68 6.63 9.85
C ARG A 298 18.48 7.73 10.89
N GLY A 299 17.90 7.38 12.04
CA GLY A 299 17.73 8.29 13.18
C GLY A 299 16.27 8.64 13.47
N ARG A 300 16.06 9.56 14.43
CA ARG A 300 14.73 10.03 14.83
C ARG A 300 14.09 10.79 13.65
N PRO A 301 12.80 10.58 13.36
CA PRO A 301 12.07 11.40 12.39
C PRO A 301 12.26 12.89 12.68
N PRO A 302 12.39 13.75 11.66
CA PRO A 302 12.42 15.19 11.87
C PRO A 302 11.15 15.59 12.64
N SER A 303 11.29 16.52 13.58
CA SER A 303 10.12 17.10 14.25
C SER A 303 9.15 17.63 13.19
N PRO A 304 7.83 17.44 13.39
CA PRO A 304 6.85 18.03 12.49
C PRO A 304 7.12 19.53 12.37
N SER A 305 7.03 20.05 11.15
CA SER A 305 7.10 21.48 10.90
C SER A 305 6.04 22.17 11.77
N ARG A 306 6.40 23.28 12.42
CA ARG A 306 5.43 24.09 13.16
C ARG A 306 4.25 24.43 12.25
N SER A 307 3.04 24.36 12.79
CA SER A 307 1.85 24.83 12.09
C SER A 307 2.02 26.30 11.71
N SER A 308 1.40 26.68 10.59
CA SER A 308 1.35 28.08 10.20
C SER A 308 0.41 28.81 11.15
N PRO A 309 0.77 29.99 11.71
CA PRO A 309 -0.12 30.78 12.56
C PRO A 309 -1.48 31.09 11.90
N ALA A 310 -1.50 31.21 10.58
CA ALA A 310 -2.73 31.39 9.80
C ALA A 310 -3.62 30.14 9.81
N LEU A 311 -3.01 28.95 9.77
CA LEU A 311 -3.74 27.68 9.84
C LEU A 311 -4.26 27.43 11.25
N ASP A 312 -3.50 27.81 12.27
CA ASP A 312 -3.93 27.70 13.68
C ASP A 312 -5.19 28.53 13.94
N THR A 313 -5.30 29.71 13.32
CA THR A 313 -6.49 30.56 13.44
C THR A 313 -7.70 29.89 12.78
N VAL A 314 -7.53 29.34 11.57
CA VAL A 314 -8.60 28.64 10.85
C VAL A 314 -9.04 27.38 11.60
N LEU A 315 -8.11 26.61 12.15
CA LEU A 315 -8.43 25.42 12.95
C LEU A 315 -9.14 25.78 14.26
N ALA A 316 -8.71 26.83 14.95
CA ALA A 316 -9.37 27.29 16.16
C ALA A 316 -10.79 27.83 15.90
N GLU A 317 -11.04 28.38 14.70
CA GLU A 317 -12.36 28.79 14.27
C GLU A 317 -13.25 27.57 13.95
N PHE A 318 -12.73 26.61 13.20
CA PHE A 318 -13.41 25.34 12.93
C PHE A 318 -13.77 24.58 14.21
N ASP A 319 -12.83 24.47 15.17
CA ASP A 319 -13.06 23.80 16.44
C ASP A 319 -14.17 24.49 17.26
N ARG A 320 -14.28 25.82 17.16
CA ARG A 320 -15.35 26.60 17.79
C ARG A 320 -16.71 26.30 17.14
N GLU A 321 -16.77 26.31 15.82
CA GLU A 321 -17.98 25.98 15.06
C GLU A 321 -18.47 24.55 15.38
N MET A 322 -17.54 23.58 15.46
CA MET A 322 -17.89 22.21 15.82
C MET A 322 -18.43 22.08 17.24
N ALA A 323 -17.84 22.80 18.21
CA ALA A 323 -18.33 22.83 19.58
C ALA A 323 -19.74 23.44 19.69
N GLU A 324 -20.03 24.49 18.91
CA GLU A 324 -21.37 25.09 18.82
C GLU A 324 -22.39 24.09 18.25
N ILE A 325 -22.02 23.35 17.20
CA ILE A 325 -22.87 22.31 16.60
C ILE A 325 -23.15 21.19 17.60
N ASP A 326 -22.12 20.67 18.27
CA ASP A 326 -22.28 19.62 19.28
C ASP A 326 -23.20 20.06 20.42
N GLN A 327 -23.10 21.32 20.84
CA GLN A 327 -23.97 21.90 21.87
C GLN A 327 -25.42 22.02 21.39
N MET A 328 -25.65 22.48 20.16
CA MET A 328 -26.99 22.53 19.56
C MET A 328 -27.64 21.15 19.46
N LEU A 329 -26.88 20.13 19.02
CA LEU A 329 -27.36 18.75 18.93
C LEU A 329 -27.70 18.16 20.30
N SER A 330 -26.87 18.45 21.31
CA SER A 330 -27.09 18.03 22.69
C SER A 330 -28.37 18.64 23.29
N ASP A 331 -28.58 19.94 23.07
CA ASP A 331 -29.76 20.66 23.55
C ASP A 331 -31.04 20.22 22.82
N HIS A 332 -30.95 19.91 21.52
CA HIS A 332 -32.07 19.35 20.76
C HIS A 332 -32.43 17.93 21.23
N SER A 333 -31.43 17.09 21.52
CA SER A 333 -31.66 15.75 22.06
C SER A 333 -32.28 15.79 23.47
N ARG A 334 -31.93 16.76 24.31
CA ARG A 334 -32.53 16.91 25.66
C ARG A 334 -34.00 17.32 25.60
N LYS A 335 -34.37 18.21 24.68
CA LYS A 335 -35.76 18.67 24.50
C LYS A 335 -36.72 17.58 24.02
N HIS A 336 -36.23 16.55 23.34
CA HIS A 336 -37.05 15.41 22.88
C HIS A 336 -37.22 14.29 23.93
N THR A 337 -36.47 14.30 25.02
CA THR A 337 -36.58 13.31 26.11
C THR A 337 -37.49 13.76 27.25
N GLU A 338 -37.90 15.04 27.27
CA GLU A 338 -38.76 15.65 28.30
C GLU A 338 -40.24 15.80 27.88
N THR A 339 -40.65 15.15 26.78
CA THR A 339 -42.06 15.04 26.34
C THR A 339 -42.50 13.59 26.32
#